data_AF-A0AAU9M0G7-F1
#
_entry.id   AF-A0AAU9M0G7-F1
#
_cell.length_a   1.000
_cell.length_b   1.000
_cell.length_c   1.000
_cell.angle_alpha   90.00
_cell.angle_beta   90.00
_cell.angle_gamma   90.00
#
_symmetry.space_group_name_H-M   'P 1'
#
loop_
_entity.id
_entity.type
_entity.pdbx_description
1 polymer ?
#
loop_
_entity_poly.entity_id
_entity_poly.type
_entity_poly.pdbx_seq_one_letter_code
_entity_poly.pdbx_strand_id
1 'polypeptide(L)'
;MEVEQELDTWEGYVNWKNKPAKRGQHGGMLAAFFVLVVEVMENLAYLANASNLVLYLTEHMHFSPSKAANNVTDFMGTAFLLALLGGFLSDAFFTTYHIYLISALVEFLIMG
;
A
#
# COMPACT_ATOMS: atom_id res chain seq x y z
N MET A 1 -38.56 5.97 9.79
CA MET A 1 -37.89 5.20 8.73
C MET A 1 -36.70 5.94 8.13
N GLU A 2 -36.82 7.18 7.65
CA GLU A 2 -35.64 7.94 7.14
C GLU A 2 -34.65 8.33 8.26
N VAL A 3 -35.15 8.70 9.44
CA VAL A 3 -34.32 9.08 10.61
C VAL A 3 -33.49 7.91 11.18
N GLU A 4 -33.99 6.67 11.07
CA GLU A 4 -33.23 5.47 11.50
C GLU A 4 -32.10 5.12 10.53
N GLN A 5 -32.25 5.43 9.24
CA GLN A 5 -31.21 5.18 8.25
C GLN A 5 -30.05 6.17 8.38
N GLU A 6 -30.30 7.40 8.81
CA GLU A 6 -29.27 8.41 9.07
C GLU A 6 -28.35 7.98 10.23
N LEU A 7 -28.92 7.42 11.31
CA LEU A 7 -28.19 6.93 12.49
C LEU A 7 -27.27 5.72 12.23
N ASP A 8 -27.61 4.90 11.23
CA ASP A 8 -26.89 3.67 10.89
C ASP A 8 -25.84 3.86 9.77
N THR A 9 -25.58 5.10 9.36
CA THR A 9 -24.56 5.43 8.37
C THR A 9 -23.45 6.28 8.96
N TRP A 10 -22.22 6.06 8.48
CA TRP A 10 -21.10 6.95 8.81
C TRP A 10 -21.20 8.20 7.94
N GLU A 11 -21.51 9.35 8.54
CA GLU A 11 -21.52 10.63 7.83
C GLU A 11 -20.16 10.90 7.18
N GLY A 12 -20.16 11.16 5.87
CA GLY A 12 -18.95 11.48 5.09
C GLY A 12 -18.13 10.27 4.60
N TYR A 13 -18.46 9.04 4.99
CA TYR A 13 -17.76 7.85 4.52
C TYR A 13 -18.57 7.08 3.47
N VAL A 14 -17.90 6.70 2.38
CA VAL A 14 -18.48 5.87 1.31
C VAL A 14 -17.80 4.52 1.25
N ASN A 15 -18.55 3.50 0.86
CA ASN A 15 -17.99 2.19 0.58
C ASN A 15 -17.27 2.17 -0.78
N TRP A 16 -16.59 1.05 -1.06
CA TRP A 16 -15.90 0.80 -2.34
C TRP A 16 -16.81 0.81 -3.58
N LYS A 17 -18.14 0.94 -3.42
CA LYS A 17 -19.14 1.08 -4.50
C LYS A 17 -19.77 2.48 -4.53
N ASN A 18 -19.16 3.50 -3.91
CA ASN A 18 -19.67 4.88 -3.82
C ASN A 18 -21.07 5.01 -3.16
N LYS A 19 -21.44 4.09 -2.27
CA LYS A 19 -22.66 4.18 -1.46
C LYS A 19 -22.31 4.60 -0.03
N PRO A 20 -23.20 5.28 0.73
CA PRO A 20 -22.93 5.64 2.11
C PRO A 20 -22.57 4.41 2.95
N ALA A 21 -21.49 4.52 3.72
CA ALA A 21 -20.96 3.43 4.51
C ALA A 21 -21.89 3.15 5.70
N LYS A 22 -22.36 1.91 5.81
CA LYS A 22 -23.22 1.47 6.92
C LYS A 22 -22.40 1.10 8.15
N ARG A 23 -22.86 1.53 9.32
CA ARG A 23 -22.31 1.21 10.64
C ARG A 23 -22.47 -0.30 10.89
N GLY A 24 -21.45 -0.96 11.42
CA GLY A 24 -21.44 -2.41 11.65
C GLY A 24 -21.25 -3.31 10.42
N GLN A 25 -21.43 -2.81 9.19
CA GLN A 25 -21.25 -3.58 7.94
C GLN A 25 -19.94 -3.27 7.20
N HIS A 26 -19.48 -2.01 7.26
CA HIS A 26 -18.26 -1.57 6.57
C HIS A 26 -17.19 -1.20 7.61
N GLY A 27 -16.00 -1.82 7.50
CA GLY A 27 -14.91 -1.65 8.45
C GLY A 27 -15.06 -2.46 9.74
N GLY A 28 -14.40 -2.03 10.81
CA GLY A 28 -14.49 -2.64 12.15
C GLY A 28 -13.33 -3.58 12.51
N MET A 29 -13.42 -4.20 13.69
CA MET A 29 -12.34 -5.01 14.27
C MET A 29 -11.89 -6.16 13.37
N LEU A 30 -12.80 -6.80 12.63
CA LEU A 30 -12.45 -7.91 11.73
C LEU A 30 -11.56 -7.43 10.57
N ALA A 31 -11.90 -6.31 9.93
CA ALA A 31 -11.09 -5.73 8.86
C ALA A 31 -9.73 -5.27 9.38
N ALA A 32 -9.69 -4.63 10.55
CA ALA A 32 -8.45 -4.23 11.20
C ALA A 32 -7.57 -5.45 11.55
N PHE A 33 -8.16 -6.55 12.01
CA PHE A 33 -7.44 -7.80 12.28
C PHE A 33 -6.80 -8.37 11.00
N PHE A 34 -7.51 -8.39 9.87
CA PHE A 34 -6.92 -8.81 8.60
C PHE A 34 -5.72 -7.96 8.19
N VAL A 35 -5.84 -6.64 8.28
CA VAL A 35 -4.73 -5.72 7.99
C VAL A 35 -3.54 -5.99 8.92
N LEU A 36 -3.79 -6.20 10.22
CA LEU A 36 -2.75 -6.50 11.19
C LEU A 36 -2.04 -7.83 10.88
N VAL A 37 -2.79 -8.89 10.54
CA VAL A 37 -2.18 -10.17 10.15
C VAL A 37 -1.29 -10.02 8.93
N VAL A 38 -1.74 -9.28 7.91
CA VAL A 38 -0.94 -8.98 6.71
C VAL A 38 0.34 -8.22 7.08
N GLU A 39 0.23 -7.17 7.89
CA GLU A 39 1.37 -6.39 8.38
C GLU A 39 2.39 -7.25 9.13
N VAL A 40 1.94 -8.16 9.99
CA VAL A 40 2.82 -9.09 10.72
C VAL A 40 3.51 -10.06 9.76
N MET A 41 2.78 -10.59 8.77
CA MET A 41 3.35 -11.49 7.77
C MET A 41 4.37 -10.77 6.88
N GLU A 42 4.11 -9.53 6.49
CA GLU A 42 5.03 -8.70 5.71
C GLU A 42 6.32 -8.45 6.48
N ASN A 43 6.22 -8.05 7.76
CA ASN A 43 7.39 -7.87 8.63
C ASN A 43 8.20 -9.16 8.81
N LEU A 44 7.53 -10.32 8.93
CA LEU A 44 8.21 -11.61 9.01
C LEU A 44 8.95 -11.95 7.70
N ALA A 45 8.30 -11.73 6.55
CA ALA A 45 8.92 -11.94 5.24
C ALA A 45 10.12 -11.01 5.01
N TYR A 46 10.00 -9.75 5.44
CA TYR A 46 11.10 -8.78 5.39
C TYR A 46 12.30 -9.28 6.20
N LEU A 47 12.10 -9.68 7.47
CA LEU A 47 13.18 -10.19 8.32
C LEU A 47 13.80 -11.48 7.75
N ALA A 48 12.96 -12.40 7.27
CA ALA A 48 13.44 -13.64 6.65
C ALA A 48 14.31 -13.37 5.42
N ASN A 49 13.89 -12.45 4.55
CA ASN A 49 14.67 -12.03 3.39
C ASN A 49 15.97 -11.34 3.79
N ALA A 50 15.95 -10.46 4.80
CA ALA A 50 17.14 -9.81 5.34
C ALA A 50 18.18 -10.84 5.78
N SER A 51 17.77 -11.75 6.66
CA SER A 51 18.64 -12.77 7.23
C SER A 51 19.16 -13.72 6.17
N ASN A 52 18.30 -14.19 5.25
CA ASN A 52 18.71 -15.08 4.17
C ASN A 52 19.72 -14.42 3.23
N LEU A 53 19.53 -13.13 2.91
CA LEU A 53 20.46 -12.42 2.04
C LEU A 53 21.81 -12.17 2.72
N VAL A 54 21.83 -11.83 4.01
CA VAL A 54 23.09 -11.69 4.78
C VAL A 54 23.84 -13.01 4.80
N LEU A 55 23.13 -14.12 5.05
CA LEU A 55 23.70 -15.45 5.06
C LEU A 55 24.26 -15.82 3.68
N TYR A 56 23.47 -15.62 2.63
CA TYR A 56 23.88 -15.89 1.25
C TYR A 56 25.15 -15.11 0.85
N LEU A 57 25.20 -13.81 1.17
CA LEU A 57 26.36 -12.99 0.87
C LEU A 57 27.61 -13.41 1.66
N THR A 58 27.43 -13.89 2.89
CA THR A 58 28.52 -14.34 3.75
C THR A 58 29.03 -15.73 3.35
N GLU A 59 28.12 -16.69 3.18
CA GLU A 59 28.46 -18.11 2.98
C GLU A 59 28.74 -18.46 1.52
N HIS A 60 27.99 -17.91 0.57
CA HIS A 60 28.14 -18.25 -0.85
C HIS A 60 29.01 -17.23 -1.61
N MET A 61 28.84 -15.94 -1.33
CA MET A 61 29.60 -14.88 -2.01
C MET A 61 30.90 -14.50 -1.28
N HIS A 62 31.18 -15.12 -0.13
CA HIS A 62 32.41 -14.95 0.65
C HIS A 62 32.71 -13.48 1.04
N PHE A 63 31.68 -12.67 1.27
CA PHE A 63 31.86 -11.33 1.81
C PHE A 63 32.14 -11.39 3.32
N SER A 64 32.89 -10.41 3.84
CA SER A 64 33.02 -10.28 5.30
C SER A 64 31.64 -10.00 5.92
N PRO A 65 31.35 -10.48 7.14
CA PRO A 65 30.06 -10.26 7.78
C PRO A 65 29.64 -8.79 7.84
N SER A 66 30.60 -7.89 8.08
CA SER A 66 30.38 -6.44 8.05
C SER A 66 29.95 -5.91 6.68
N LYS A 67 30.58 -6.39 5.60
CA LYS A 67 30.28 -5.95 4.24
C LYS A 67 28.96 -6.52 3.74
N ALA A 68 28.65 -7.78 4.08
CA ALA A 68 27.37 -8.39 3.80
C ALA A 68 26.23 -7.64 4.50
N ALA A 69 26.36 -7.37 5.81
CA ALA A 69 25.35 -6.65 6.58
C ALA A 69 25.10 -5.23 6.05
N ASN A 70 26.16 -4.49 5.70
CA ASN A 70 26.03 -3.16 5.10
C ASN A 70 25.29 -3.21 3.76
N ASN A 71 25.68 -4.12 2.86
CA ASN A 71 25.03 -4.25 1.55
C ASN A 71 23.54 -4.62 1.67
N VAL A 72 23.18 -5.52 2.60
CA VAL A 72 21.77 -5.85 2.83
C VAL A 72 21.03 -4.65 3.43
N THR A 73 21.63 -3.94 4.38
CA THR A 73 21.02 -2.75 5.00
C THR A 73 20.79 -1.66 3.95
N ASP A 74 21.75 -1.41 3.08
CA ASP A 74 21.63 -0.44 1.98
C ASP A 74 20.52 -0.84 1.02
N PHE A 75 20.48 -2.12 0.61
CA PHE A 75 19.41 -2.64 -0.25
C PHE A 75 18.02 -2.45 0.38
N MET A 76 17.85 -2.86 1.63
CA MET A 76 16.58 -2.71 2.33
C MET A 76 16.19 -1.24 2.54
N GLY A 77 17.15 -0.40 2.89
CA GLY A 77 16.96 1.05 3.01
C GLY A 77 16.49 1.68 1.69
N THR A 78 17.06 1.28 0.56
CA THR A 78 16.61 1.76 -0.76
C THR A 78 15.21 1.28 -1.11
N ALA A 79 14.82 0.07 -0.71
CA ALA A 79 13.47 -0.44 -0.91
C ALA A 79 12.42 0.38 -0.13
N PHE A 80 12.74 0.81 1.10
CA PHE A 80 11.87 1.72 1.87
C PHE A 80 11.74 3.10 1.23
N LEU A 81 12.84 3.67 0.72
CA LEU A 81 12.78 4.93 -0.02
C LEU A 81 11.92 4.80 -1.29
N LEU A 82 12.00 3.65 -1.98
CA LEU A 82 11.16 3.37 -3.14
C LEU A 82 9.68 3.22 -2.76
N ALA A 83 9.37 2.61 -1.61
CA ALA A 83 8.00 2.51 -1.10
C ALA A 83 7.41 3.90 -0.79
N LEU A 84 8.20 4.79 -0.16
CA LEU A 84 7.80 6.19 0.06
C LEU A 84 7.52 6.92 -1.26
N LEU A 85 8.41 6.74 -2.25
CA LEU A 85 8.21 7.31 -3.57
C LEU A 85 6.94 6.74 -4.23
N GLY A 86 6.72 5.44 -4.12
CA GLY A 86 5.53 4.75 -4.64
C GLY A 86 4.23 5.27 -4.02
N GLY A 87 4.21 5.48 -2.70
CA GLY A 87 3.07 6.09 -2.00
C GLY A 87 2.79 7.52 -2.46
N PHE A 88 3.83 8.35 -2.56
CA PHE A 88 3.70 9.71 -3.11
C PHE A 88 3.17 9.69 -4.55
N LEU A 89 3.70 8.80 -5.40
CA LEU A 89 3.22 8.62 -6.77
C LEU A 89 1.77 8.12 -6.79
N SER A 90 1.38 7.23 -5.89
CA SER A 90 0.00 6.75 -5.79
C SER A 90 -0.95 7.91 -5.51
N ASP A 91 -0.66 8.75 -4.51
CA ASP A 91 -1.55 9.85 -4.13
C ASP A 91 -1.57 10.98 -5.16
N ALA A 92 -0.39 11.33 -5.70
CA ALA A 92 -0.25 12.38 -6.70
C ALA A 92 -0.84 11.96 -8.05
N PHE A 93 -0.56 10.73 -8.50
CA PHE A 93 -0.95 10.28 -9.84
C PHE A 93 -2.27 9.52 -9.87
N PHE A 94 -2.76 8.76 -8.89
CA PHE A 94 -4.09 8.15 -9.08
C PHE A 94 -5.17 9.23 -9.29
N THR A 95 -5.17 10.30 -8.50
CA THR A 95 -6.13 11.39 -8.73
C THR A 95 -5.83 12.22 -9.99
N THR A 96 -4.55 12.47 -10.29
CA THR A 96 -4.15 13.32 -11.44
C THR A 96 -4.14 12.57 -12.78
N TYR A 97 -3.66 11.33 -12.82
CA TYR A 97 -3.67 10.43 -13.97
C TYR A 97 -5.08 10.13 -14.45
N HIS A 98 -6.04 9.97 -13.53
CA HIS A 98 -7.45 9.82 -13.91
C HIS A 98 -7.96 11.09 -14.61
N ILE A 99 -7.63 12.29 -14.12
CA ILE A 99 -8.01 13.56 -14.77
C ILE A 99 -7.31 13.72 -16.13
N TYR A 100 -6.02 13.41 -16.23
CA TYR A 100 -5.27 13.45 -17.49
C TYR A 100 -5.82 12.48 -18.53
N LEU A 101 -6.12 11.23 -18.13
CA LEU A 101 -6.73 10.24 -19.01
C LEU A 101 -8.10 10.70 -19.50
N ILE A 102 -8.94 11.23 -18.60
CA ILE A 102 -10.26 11.75 -18.96
C ILE A 102 -10.12 12.93 -19.93
N SER A 103 -9.22 13.88 -19.67
CA SER A 103 -8.97 15.02 -20.56
C SER A 103 -8.48 14.58 -21.94
N ALA A 104 -7.54 13.63 -21.99
CA ALA A 104 -7.00 13.09 -23.24
C ALA A 104 -8.08 12.35 -24.06
N LEU A 105 -8.94 11.57 -23.39
CA LEU A 105 -10.07 10.90 -24.05
C LEU A 105 -11.11 11.90 -24.57
N VAL A 106 -11.40 12.96 -23.81
CA VAL A 106 -12.32 14.03 -24.24
C VAL A 106 -11.78 14.74 -25.47
N GLU A 107 -10.50 15.08 -25.48
CA GLU A 107 -9.85 15.73 -26.63
C GLU A 107 -9.84 14.81 -27.86
N PHE A 108 -9.53 13.53 -27.68
CA PHE A 108 -9.61 12.53 -28.76
C PHE A 108 -11.04 12.39 -29.32
N LEU A 109 -12.06 12.41 -28.47
CA LEU A 109 -13.46 12.27 -28.89
C LEU A 109 -14.00 13.54 -29.58
N ILE A 110 -13.52 14.73 -29.20
CA ILE A 110 -13.93 16.02 -29.79
C ILE A 110 -13.22 16.26 -31.13
N MET A 111 -11.99 15.79 -31.27
CA MET A 111 -11.18 15.99 -32.47
C MET A 111 -11.35 14.87 -33.52
N GLY A 112 -12.08 13.81 -33.18
CA GLY A 112 -12.42 12.66 -34.03
C GLY A 112 -13.75 12.77 -34.76
#